data_AF-A0AAE2BLC7-F1
#
_entry.id   AF-A0AAE2BLC7-F1
#
_cell.length_a   1.000
_cell.length_b   1.000
_cell.length_c   1.000
_cell.angle_alpha   90.00
_cell.angle_beta   90.00
_cell.angle_gamma   90.00
#
_symmetry.space_group_name_H-M   'P 1'
#
loop_
_entity.id
_entity.type
_entity.pdbx_description
1 polymer ?
#
loop_
_entity_poly.entity_id
_entity_poly.type
_entity_poly.pdbx_seq_one_letter_code
_entity_poly.pdbx_strand_id
1 'polypeptide(L)'
;MVSVVGENSTSNLLKDAIFSLAIGSNDVINYFQQSVPFLGGTVSPAVFQDFMLSNFTMQLKRLHALGARKVVVVGLGPLGCIPFIRAINLVPSGQCSAAVNAFATAYNLKLKHELHQMNLHLGPNAIFLYADSYHIFTEIITNHRHY
;
A
#
# COMPACT_ATOMS: atom_id res chain seq x y z
N MET A 1 -15.73 5.15 21.49
CA MET A 1 -15.27 6.56 21.41
C MET A 1 -16.44 7.52 21.55
N VAL A 2 -17.44 7.49 20.66
CA VAL A 2 -18.68 8.27 20.82
C VAL A 2 -19.33 8.07 22.19
N SER A 3 -19.45 6.83 22.65
CA SER A 3 -20.01 6.51 23.99
C SER A 3 -19.18 7.02 25.18
N VAL A 4 -17.94 7.45 24.96
CA VAL A 4 -17.01 7.88 26.03
C VAL A 4 -16.84 9.39 26.04
N VAL A 5 -16.68 10.01 24.87
CA VAL A 5 -16.38 11.46 24.75
C VAL A 5 -17.47 12.27 24.05
N GLY A 6 -18.53 11.62 23.58
CA GLY A 6 -19.60 12.25 22.80
C GLY A 6 -19.29 12.38 21.30
N GLU A 7 -20.33 12.65 20.52
CA GLU A 7 -20.27 12.72 19.05
C GLU A 7 -19.41 13.89 18.55
N ASN A 8 -19.63 15.09 19.08
CA ASN A 8 -18.87 16.29 18.69
C ASN A 8 -17.37 16.13 18.96
N SER A 9 -17.00 15.67 20.16
CA SER A 9 -15.60 15.45 20.53
C SER A 9 -14.97 14.34 19.67
N THR A 10 -15.72 13.27 19.36
CA THR A 10 -15.27 12.22 18.45
C THR A 10 -15.00 12.79 17.06
N SER A 11 -15.94 13.57 16.51
CA SER A 11 -15.81 14.19 15.19
C SER A 11 -14.56 15.09 15.10
N ASN A 12 -14.32 15.92 16.12
CA ASN A 12 -13.14 16.77 16.17
C ASN A 12 -11.84 15.96 16.26
N LEU A 13 -11.80 14.94 17.14
CA LEU A 13 -10.62 14.08 17.25
C LEU A 13 -10.29 13.38 15.94
N LEU A 14 -11.30 12.85 15.21
CA LEU A 14 -11.09 12.19 13.93
C LEU A 14 -10.61 13.16 12.83
N LYS A 15 -11.06 14.42 12.84
CA LYS A 15 -10.57 15.44 11.90
C LYS A 15 -9.10 15.80 12.16
N ASP A 16 -8.71 15.84 13.43
CA ASP A 16 -7.36 16.27 13.82
C ASP A 16 -6.32 15.15 13.75
N ALA A 17 -6.74 13.90 14.00
CA ALA A 17 -5.89 12.72 13.98
C ALA A 17 -5.27 12.44 12.61
N ILE A 18 -4.09 11.79 12.64
CA ILE A 18 -3.41 11.26 11.47
C ILE A 18 -3.62 9.74 11.44
N PHE A 19 -4.12 9.24 10.32
CA PHE A 19 -4.33 7.81 10.09
C PHE A 19 -3.22 7.29 9.17
N SER A 20 -2.39 6.38 9.66
CA SER A 20 -1.39 5.71 8.82
C SER A 20 -1.90 4.35 8.37
N LEU A 21 -1.85 4.09 7.06
CA LEU A 21 -2.33 2.86 6.43
C LEU A 21 -1.21 2.24 5.60
N ALA A 22 -0.80 1.03 5.95
CA ALA A 22 0.15 0.20 5.20
C ALA A 22 -0.51 -1.16 4.92
N ILE A 23 -1.07 -1.30 3.72
CA ILE A 23 -1.90 -2.46 3.32
C ILE A 23 -1.51 -2.86 1.89
N GLY A 24 -1.62 -4.16 1.57
CA GLY A 24 -1.45 -4.70 0.21
C GLY A 24 -0.25 -5.63 0.05
N SER A 25 0.74 -5.61 0.94
CA SER A 25 1.93 -6.46 0.79
C SER A 25 1.60 -7.96 0.83
N ASN A 26 0.68 -8.37 1.71
CA ASN A 26 0.27 -9.78 1.81
C ASN A 26 -0.48 -10.24 0.55
N ASP A 27 -1.30 -9.39 -0.06
CA ASP A 27 -2.00 -9.69 -1.32
C ASP A 27 -1.01 -9.97 -2.45
N VAL A 28 0.05 -9.17 -2.57
CA VAL A 28 1.12 -9.38 -3.56
C VAL A 28 1.93 -10.63 -3.23
N ILE A 29 2.31 -10.86 -1.98
CA ILE A 29 3.04 -12.07 -1.58
C ILE A 29 2.22 -13.30 -1.93
N ASN A 30 0.93 -13.33 -1.60
CA ASN A 30 0.03 -14.44 -1.91
C ASN A 30 -0.17 -14.62 -3.42
N TYR A 31 -0.22 -13.54 -4.19
CA TYR A 31 -0.27 -13.59 -5.66
C TYR A 31 0.96 -14.29 -6.25
N PHE A 32 2.16 -14.07 -5.69
CA PHE A 32 3.40 -14.69 -6.15
C PHE A 32 3.74 -16.02 -5.46
N GLN A 33 3.09 -16.37 -4.34
CA GLN A 33 3.28 -17.62 -3.61
C GLN A 33 2.56 -18.82 -4.25
N GLN A 34 1.94 -18.67 -5.44
CA GLN A 34 1.11 -19.68 -6.11
C GLN A 34 1.84 -20.95 -6.61
N SER A 35 2.85 -21.43 -5.89
CA SER A 35 3.35 -22.82 -5.90
C SER A 35 2.34 -23.83 -5.30
N VAL A 36 1.08 -23.43 -5.04
CA VAL A 36 -0.02 -24.33 -4.66
C VAL A 36 -0.86 -24.64 -5.92
N PRO A 37 -0.83 -25.88 -6.45
CA PRO A 37 -1.32 -26.20 -7.80
C PRO A 37 -2.81 -25.97 -8.08
N PHE A 38 -3.63 -25.68 -7.06
CA PHE A 38 -5.09 -25.57 -7.19
C PHE A 38 -5.61 -24.14 -7.38
N LEU A 39 -4.76 -23.11 -7.25
CA LEU A 39 -5.15 -21.69 -7.35
C LEU A 39 -4.28 -20.88 -8.33
N GLY A 40 -3.38 -21.53 -9.06
CA GLY A 40 -2.39 -20.88 -9.92
C GLY A 40 -2.98 -20.23 -11.18
N GLY A 41 -2.75 -18.92 -11.37
CA GLY A 41 -2.54 -18.33 -12.69
C GLY A 41 -3.74 -17.85 -13.52
N THR A 42 -4.93 -17.66 -12.95
CA THR A 42 -6.10 -17.24 -13.75
C THR A 42 -6.23 -15.72 -13.96
N VAL A 43 -5.50 -14.89 -13.20
CA VAL A 43 -5.68 -13.42 -13.21
C VAL A 43 -4.37 -12.71 -13.56
N SER A 44 -4.41 -11.84 -14.56
CA SER A 44 -3.24 -11.07 -14.99
C SER A 44 -2.79 -10.07 -13.91
N PRO A 45 -1.49 -9.71 -13.87
CA PRO A 45 -0.98 -8.75 -12.88
C PRO A 45 -1.74 -7.43 -12.87
N ALA A 46 -2.05 -6.90 -14.06
CA ALA A 46 -2.77 -5.63 -14.20
C ALA A 46 -4.18 -5.68 -13.58
N VAL A 47 -4.93 -6.76 -13.84
CA VAL A 47 -6.28 -6.96 -13.29
C VAL A 47 -6.22 -7.09 -11.76
N PHE A 48 -5.24 -7.82 -11.23
CA PHE A 48 -5.08 -7.95 -9.78
C PHE A 48 -4.69 -6.63 -9.12
N GLN A 49 -3.80 -5.84 -9.73
CA GLN A 49 -3.48 -4.49 -9.26
C GLN A 49 -4.71 -3.58 -9.22
N ASP A 50 -5.53 -3.60 -10.27
CA ASP A 50 -6.75 -2.77 -10.35
C ASP A 50 -7.78 -3.21 -9.30
N PHE A 51 -7.92 -4.52 -9.06
CA PHE A 51 -8.74 -5.05 -7.99
C PHE A 51 -8.26 -4.59 -6.60
N MET A 52 -6.95 -4.69 -6.33
CA MET A 52 -6.36 -4.20 -5.08
C MET A 52 -6.59 -2.70 -4.89
N LEU A 53 -6.35 -1.92 -5.94
CA LEU A 53 -6.51 -0.46 -5.90
C LEU A 53 -7.96 -0.07 -5.65
N SER A 54 -8.90 -0.65 -6.41
CA SER A 54 -10.33 -0.38 -6.28
C SER A 54 -10.84 -0.65 -4.86
N ASN A 55 -10.49 -1.81 -4.29
CA ASN A 55 -10.84 -2.14 -2.92
C ASN A 55 -10.23 -1.16 -1.92
N PHE A 56 -8.96 -0.82 -2.07
CA PHE A 56 -8.30 0.10 -1.13
C PHE A 56 -8.89 1.51 -1.20
N THR A 57 -9.14 2.02 -2.41
CA THR A 57 -9.82 3.31 -2.65
C THR A 57 -11.20 3.35 -2.00
N MET A 58 -11.98 2.27 -2.10
CA MET A 58 -13.27 2.16 -1.41
C MET A 58 -13.10 2.30 0.11
N GLN A 59 -12.10 1.64 0.71
CA GLN A 59 -11.85 1.77 2.14
C GLN A 59 -11.37 3.17 2.54
N LEU A 60 -10.54 3.82 1.72
CA LEU A 60 -10.10 5.20 1.95
C LEU A 60 -11.28 6.18 1.92
N LYS A 61 -12.19 6.04 0.95
CA LYS A 61 -13.43 6.83 0.86
C LYS A 61 -14.33 6.59 2.07
N ARG A 62 -14.45 5.34 2.53
CA ARG A 62 -15.20 5.00 3.74
C ARG A 62 -14.58 5.62 4.99
N LEU A 63 -13.27 5.54 5.14
CA LEU A 63 -12.55 6.15 6.27
C LEU A 63 -12.76 7.67 6.29
N HIS A 64 -12.69 8.32 5.13
CA HIS A 64 -13.01 9.74 4.99
C HIS A 64 -14.46 10.06 5.36
N ALA A 65 -15.43 9.25 4.91
CA ALA A 65 -16.84 9.40 5.26
C ALA A 65 -17.09 9.29 6.77
N LEU A 66 -16.28 8.50 7.48
CA LEU A 66 -16.32 8.34 8.94
C LEU A 66 -15.67 9.50 9.71
N GLY A 67 -15.06 10.47 9.04
CA GLY A 67 -14.55 11.69 9.66
C GLY A 67 -13.03 11.89 9.57
N ALA A 68 -12.28 10.92 9.07
CA ALA A 68 -10.84 11.09 8.87
C ALA A 68 -10.55 12.15 7.81
N ARG A 69 -9.56 13.01 8.08
CA ARG A 69 -9.16 14.08 7.16
C ARG A 69 -7.70 14.00 6.74
N LYS A 70 -6.82 13.45 7.59
CA LYS A 70 -5.38 13.33 7.33
C LYS A 70 -4.99 11.85 7.29
N VAL A 71 -4.68 11.34 6.11
CA VAL A 71 -4.36 9.92 5.89
C VAL A 71 -3.00 9.80 5.22
N VAL A 72 -2.07 9.14 5.88
CA VAL A 72 -0.79 8.72 5.30
C VAL A 72 -0.97 7.33 4.74
N VAL A 73 -0.82 7.21 3.43
CA VAL A 73 -0.94 5.95 2.69
C VAL A 73 0.45 5.51 2.28
N VAL A 74 0.90 4.39 2.85
CA VAL A 74 2.23 3.83 2.61
C VAL A 74 2.18 2.95 1.36
N GLY A 75 3.00 3.26 0.36
CA GLY A 75 3.18 2.42 -0.82
C GLY A 75 3.76 1.06 -0.46
N LEU A 76 3.72 0.10 -1.39
CA LEU A 76 4.39 -1.18 -1.23
C LEU A 76 5.91 -0.98 -1.22
N GLY A 77 6.61 -1.65 -0.30
CA GLY A 77 8.07 -1.71 -0.30
C GLY A 77 8.64 -2.55 -1.44
N PRO A 78 9.98 -2.73 -1.52
CA PRO A 78 10.62 -3.59 -2.51
C PRO A 78 10.43 -5.07 -2.15
N LEU A 79 9.20 -5.58 -2.33
CA LEU A 79 8.78 -6.93 -1.92
C LEU A 79 9.63 -8.03 -2.56
N GLY A 80 10.20 -7.80 -3.74
CA GLY A 80 11.14 -8.73 -4.38
C GLY A 80 12.42 -8.96 -3.58
N CYS A 81 12.75 -8.07 -2.65
CA CYS A 81 13.96 -8.14 -1.83
C CYS A 81 13.74 -8.83 -0.48
N ILE A 82 12.49 -9.15 -0.09
CA ILE A 82 12.25 -9.78 1.21
C ILE A 82 12.78 -11.22 1.22
N PRO A 83 13.28 -11.73 2.36
CA PRO A 83 13.88 -13.06 2.43
C PRO A 83 12.98 -14.19 1.90
N PHE A 84 11.69 -14.14 2.23
CA PHE A 84 10.71 -15.14 1.79
C PHE A 84 10.58 -15.21 0.25
N ILE A 85 10.40 -14.07 -0.41
CA ILE A 85 10.28 -14.00 -1.89
C ILE A 85 11.58 -14.45 -2.56
N ARG A 86 12.74 -14.06 -2.01
CA ARG A 86 14.05 -14.48 -2.54
C ARG A 86 14.23 -16.00 -2.45
N ALA A 87 13.78 -16.62 -1.36
CA ALA A 87 13.84 -18.05 -1.16
C ALA A 87 12.94 -18.82 -2.14
N ILE A 88 11.66 -18.45 -2.26
CA ILE A 88 10.72 -19.19 -3.12
C ILE A 88 10.98 -19.01 -4.62
N ASN A 89 11.54 -17.88 -5.03
CA ASN A 89 11.91 -17.60 -6.43
C ASN A 89 13.34 -18.03 -6.78
N LEU A 90 14.07 -18.67 -5.86
CA LEU A 90 15.47 -19.09 -6.04
C LEU A 90 16.37 -17.94 -6.55
N VAL A 91 16.16 -16.74 -6.00
CA VAL A 91 16.86 -15.53 -6.44
C VAL A 91 18.34 -15.61 -6.05
N PRO A 92 19.29 -15.30 -6.95
CA PRO A 92 20.71 -15.29 -6.63
C PRO A 92 21.04 -14.40 -5.40
N SER A 93 22.11 -14.75 -4.71
CA SER A 93 22.58 -13.96 -3.57
C SER A 93 22.84 -12.50 -3.99
N GLY A 94 22.45 -11.56 -3.13
CA GLY A 94 22.56 -10.12 -3.39
C GLY A 94 21.53 -9.55 -4.38
N GLN A 95 20.66 -10.38 -4.97
CA GLN A 95 19.62 -9.92 -5.90
C GLN A 95 18.21 -9.97 -5.30
N CYS A 96 17.30 -9.24 -5.94
CA CYS A 96 15.86 -9.23 -5.65
C CYS A 96 15.07 -9.76 -6.84
N SER A 97 13.85 -10.27 -6.61
CA SER A 97 12.96 -10.68 -7.69
C SER A 97 12.48 -9.47 -8.50
N ALA A 98 12.94 -9.36 -9.75
CA ALA A 98 12.58 -8.27 -10.66
C ALA A 98 11.08 -8.24 -10.97
N ALA A 99 10.45 -9.41 -11.16
CA ALA A 99 9.03 -9.51 -11.45
C ALA A 99 8.14 -8.98 -10.31
N VAL A 100 8.48 -9.33 -9.06
CA VAL A 100 7.75 -8.88 -7.87
C VAL A 100 7.95 -7.37 -7.65
N ASN A 101 9.16 -6.86 -7.85
CA ASN A 101 9.43 -5.43 -7.74
C ASN A 101 8.74 -4.62 -8.85
N ALA A 102 8.70 -5.13 -10.09
CA ALA A 102 7.96 -4.51 -11.19
C ALA A 102 6.45 -4.45 -10.91
N PHE A 103 5.89 -5.50 -10.29
CA PHE A 103 4.50 -5.49 -9.84
C PHE A 103 4.28 -4.38 -8.79
N ALA A 104 5.15 -4.31 -7.78
CA ALA A 104 5.02 -3.36 -6.68
C ALA A 104 5.11 -1.90 -7.17
N THR A 105 6.08 -1.59 -8.04
CA THR A 105 6.24 -0.23 -8.59
C THR A 105 5.08 0.16 -9.49
N ALA A 106 4.58 -0.74 -10.33
CA ALA A 106 3.40 -0.48 -11.15
C ALA A 106 2.14 -0.22 -10.31
N TYR A 107 1.92 -1.00 -9.24
CA TYR A 107 0.84 -0.74 -8.29
C TYR A 107 1.00 0.62 -7.60
N ASN A 108 2.19 0.95 -7.11
CA ASN A 108 2.48 2.21 -6.42
C ASN A 108 2.23 3.43 -7.33
N LEU A 109 2.54 3.34 -8.63
CA LEU A 109 2.23 4.39 -9.59
C LEU A 109 0.71 4.63 -9.69
N LYS A 110 -0.08 3.56 -9.80
CA LYS A 110 -1.55 3.65 -9.84
C LYS A 110 -2.10 4.23 -8.54
N LEU A 111 -1.58 3.77 -7.39
CA LEU A 111 -1.97 4.27 -6.07
C LEU A 111 -1.67 5.76 -5.91
N LYS A 112 -0.46 6.21 -6.26
CA LYS A 112 -0.08 7.62 -6.21
C LYS A 112 -1.00 8.49 -7.05
N HIS A 113 -1.34 8.04 -8.27
CA HIS A 113 -2.30 8.73 -9.13
C HIS A 113 -3.70 8.80 -8.50
N GLU A 114 -4.21 7.68 -7.96
CA GLU A 114 -5.54 7.65 -7.34
C GLU A 114 -5.63 8.55 -6.10
N LEU A 115 -4.62 8.57 -5.24
CA LEU A 115 -4.59 9.48 -4.08
C LEU A 115 -4.59 10.94 -4.51
N HIS A 116 -3.89 11.27 -5.61
CA HIS A 116 -3.95 12.61 -6.19
C HIS A 116 -5.37 12.95 -6.66
N GLN A 117 -6.03 12.04 -7.38
CA GLN A 117 -7.43 12.23 -7.80
C GLN A 117 -8.37 12.37 -6.60
N MET A 118 -8.16 11.61 -5.53
CA MET A 118 -8.97 11.72 -4.31
C MET A 118 -8.82 13.10 -3.64
N ASN A 119 -7.61 13.63 -3.54
CA ASN A 119 -7.37 14.98 -3.02
C ASN A 119 -8.06 16.07 -3.87
N LEU A 120 -8.12 15.90 -5.19
CA LEU A 120 -8.83 16.83 -6.07
C LEU A 120 -10.35 16.76 -5.90
N HIS A 121 -10.92 15.56 -5.81
CA HIS A 121 -12.38 15.36 -5.81
C HIS A 121 -13.04 15.50 -4.44
N LEU A 122 -12.36 15.17 -3.34
CA LEU A 122 -12.93 15.23 -1.98
C LEU A 122 -12.82 16.63 -1.35
N GLY A 123 -12.15 17.55 -2.03
CA GLY A 123 -12.04 18.95 -1.63
C GLY A 123 -10.94 19.22 -0.58
N PRO A 124 -10.81 20.48 -0.14
CA PRO A 124 -9.64 20.96 0.59
C PRO A 124 -9.46 20.36 2.00
N ASN A 125 -10.50 19.72 2.54
CA ASN A 125 -10.46 19.11 3.87
C ASN A 125 -9.92 17.67 3.84
N ALA A 126 -9.67 17.10 2.67
CA ALA A 126 -9.11 15.77 2.52
C ALA A 126 -7.60 15.87 2.21
N ILE A 127 -6.79 15.22 3.02
CA ILE A 127 -5.34 15.13 2.84
C ILE A 127 -4.96 13.65 2.81
N PHE A 128 -4.71 13.14 1.61
CA PHE A 128 -4.11 11.83 1.36
C PHE A 128 -2.65 12.02 0.96
N LEU A 129 -1.74 11.68 1.87
CA LEU A 129 -0.29 11.75 1.65
C LEU A 129 0.25 10.38 1.25
N TYR A 130 0.92 10.29 0.10
CA TYR A 130 1.64 9.09 -0.29
C TYR A 130 3.02 9.04 0.40
N ALA A 131 3.30 7.95 1.11
CA ALA A 131 4.62 7.67 1.69
C ALA A 131 5.35 6.62 0.84
N ASP A 132 6.49 7.01 0.27
CA ASP A 132 7.28 6.19 -0.66
C ASP A 132 8.20 5.20 0.08
N SER A 133 7.59 4.16 0.66
CA SER A 133 8.34 3.11 1.33
C SER A 133 9.27 2.35 0.38
N TYR A 134 8.91 2.24 -0.91
CA TYR A 134 9.73 1.58 -1.91
C TYR A 134 11.11 2.24 -2.01
N HIS A 135 11.12 3.56 -2.16
CA HIS A 135 12.35 4.33 -2.25
C HIS A 135 13.17 4.24 -0.97
N ILE A 136 12.54 4.47 0.19
CA ILE A 136 13.21 4.43 1.51
C ILE A 136 13.93 3.09 1.72
N PHE A 137 13.24 1.97 1.54
CA PHE A 137 13.85 0.66 1.76
C PHE A 137 14.87 0.29 0.68
N THR A 138 14.65 0.70 -0.57
CA THR A 138 15.65 0.47 -1.63
C THR A 138 16.95 1.19 -1.31
N GLU A 139 16.88 2.45 -0.84
CA GLU A 139 18.05 3.23 -0.45
C GLU A 139 18.83 2.56 0.69
N ILE A 140 18.13 2.10 1.74
CA ILE A 140 18.75 1.37 2.85
C ILE A 140 19.43 0.08 2.36
N ILE A 141 18.78 -0.68 1.48
CA ILE A 141 19.34 -1.93 0.95
C ILE A 141 20.59 -1.66 0.10
N THR A 142 20.53 -0.69 -0.82
CA THR A 142 21.64 -0.39 -1.73
C THR A 142 22.81 0.28 -1.02
N ASN A 143 22.52 1.09 0.00
CA ASN A 143 23.52 1.87 0.76
C ASN A 143 23.70 1.36 2.19
N HIS A 144 23.46 0.07 2.46
CA HIS A 144 23.44 -0.53 3.81
C HIS A 144 24.71 -0.34 4.63
N ARG A 145 25.85 0.05 4.03
CA ARG A 145 27.10 0.36 4.76
C ARG A 145 27.11 1.76 5.37
N HIS A 146 26.18 2.62 4.99
CA HIS A 146 26.06 4.01 5.45
C HIS A 146 25.03 4.19 6.58
N TYR A 147 24.37 3.11 6.97
CA TYR A 147 23.41 3.03 8.08
C TYR A 147 23.93 2.02 9.11
#